data_AF-A0AAW0GGC5-F1
#
_entry.id   AF-A0AAW0GGC5-F1
#
_cell.length_a   1.000
_cell.length_b   1.000
_cell.length_c   1.000
_cell.angle_alpha   90.00
_cell.angle_beta   90.00
_cell.angle_gamma   90.00
#
_symmetry.space_group_name_H-M   'P 1'
#
loop_
_entity.id
_entity.type
_entity.pdbx_description
1 polymer ?
#
loop_
_entity_poly.entity_id
_entity_poly.type
_entity_poly.pdbx_seq_one_letter_code
_entity_poly.pdbx_strand_id
1 'polypeptide(L)'
;MDISNLRDEYILLAQAAVEGISIVTVPGICWSEHFPFLRYIPTWVPWAYSKRITEYYRPIVENVVNKPFDEIKQGIVNRQVNHSLVSSIIERVQQKLLTRSMIK
;
A
#
# COMPACT_ATOMS: atom_id res chain seq x y z
N MET A 1 -17.20 -12.75 13.15
CA MET A 1 -16.65 -11.88 12.08
C MET A 1 -17.25 -12.38 10.78
N ASP A 2 -18.11 -11.59 10.13
CA ASP A 2 -18.76 -11.99 8.87
C ASP A 2 -17.77 -11.84 7.71
N ILE A 3 -17.37 -12.98 7.13
CA ILE A 3 -16.39 -13.06 6.03
C ILE A 3 -16.84 -12.32 4.77
N SER A 4 -18.15 -12.08 4.63
CA SER A 4 -18.73 -11.39 3.47
C SER A 4 -18.35 -9.91 3.49
N ASN A 5 -18.49 -9.26 4.65
CA ASN A 5 -18.26 -7.83 4.83
C ASN A 5 -16.77 -7.43 4.63
N LEU A 6 -15.85 -8.24 5.16
CA LEU A 6 -14.40 -8.01 5.00
C LEU A 6 -13.99 -8.03 3.52
N ARG A 7 -14.52 -9.00 2.76
CA ARG A 7 -14.21 -9.12 1.33
C ARG A 7 -14.71 -7.90 0.56
N ASP A 8 -15.90 -7.41 0.91
CA ASP A 8 -16.48 -6.23 0.29
C ASP A 8 -15.62 -4.98 0.58
N GLU A 9 -15.12 -4.82 1.81
CA GLU A 9 -14.25 -3.70 2.15
C GLU A 9 -12.93 -3.72 1.36
N TYR A 10 -12.30 -4.88 1.22
CA TYR A 10 -11.08 -5.04 0.41
C TYR A 10 -11.32 -4.79 -1.08
N ILE A 11 -12.47 -5.24 -1.61
CA ILE A 11 -12.85 -5.00 -3.00
C ILE A 11 -13.06 -3.50 -3.26
N LEU A 12 -13.77 -2.81 -2.37
CA LEU A 12 -14.00 -1.36 -2.47
C LEU A 12 -12.68 -0.58 -2.42
N LEU A 13 -11.78 -0.97 -1.52
CA LEU A 13 -10.47 -0.34 -1.38
C LEU A 13 -9.61 -0.56 -2.64
N ALA A 14 -9.59 -1.79 -3.16
CA ALA A 14 -8.90 -2.10 -4.41
C ALA A 14 -9.50 -1.33 -5.60
N GLN A 15 -10.83 -1.21 -5.69
CA GLN A 15 -11.50 -0.46 -6.73
C GLN A 15 -11.11 1.03 -6.69
N ALA A 16 -11.13 1.66 -5.52
CA ALA A 16 -10.73 3.05 -5.35
C ALA A 16 -9.25 3.29 -5.70
N ALA A 17 -8.38 2.33 -5.39
CA ALA A 17 -6.97 2.38 -5.76
C ALA A 17 -6.77 2.28 -7.28
N VAL A 18 -7.47 1.34 -7.94
CA VAL A 18 -7.42 1.18 -9.41
C VAL A 18 -7.96 2.41 -10.12
N GLU A 19 -9.02 3.04 -9.60
CA GLU A 19 -9.54 4.30 -10.13
C GLU A 19 -8.48 5.41 -10.08
N GLY A 20 -7.82 5.57 -8.93
CA GLY A 20 -6.72 6.54 -8.77
C GLY A 20 -5.56 6.30 -9.73
N ILE A 21 -5.17 5.04 -9.89
CA ILE A 21 -4.11 4.62 -10.83
C ILE A 21 -4.52 4.93 -12.26
N SER A 22 -5.75 4.57 -12.65
CA SER A 22 -6.28 4.82 -14.00
C SER A 22 -6.15 6.29 -14.38
N ILE A 23 -6.53 7.21 -13.47
CA ILE A 23 -6.43 8.66 -13.67
C ILE A 23 -4.98 9.12 -13.84
N VAL A 24 -4.05 8.68 -12.99
CA VAL A 24 -2.65 9.14 -13.07
C VAL A 24 -1.88 8.55 -14.25
N THR A 25 -2.30 7.39 -14.77
CA THR A 25 -1.66 6.74 -15.93
C THR A 25 -2.08 7.31 -17.27
N VAL A 26 -3.07 8.20 -17.32
CA VAL A 26 -3.45 8.87 -18.57
C VAL A 26 -2.30 9.78 -19.01
N PRO A 27 -1.73 9.56 -20.21
CA PRO A 27 -0.62 10.37 -20.69
C PRO A 27 -1.05 11.83 -20.83
N GLY A 28 -0.24 12.74 -20.29
CA GLY A 28 -0.49 14.18 -20.32
C GLY A 28 -1.23 14.75 -19.09
N ILE A 29 -1.79 13.89 -18.22
CA ILE A 29 -2.33 14.33 -16.92
C ILE A 29 -1.19 14.60 -15.93
N CYS A 30 -0.18 13.72 -15.91
CA CYS A 30 0.96 13.85 -15.03
C CYS A 30 2.20 14.34 -15.79
N TRP A 31 2.42 15.65 -15.80
CA TRP A 31 3.61 16.24 -16.41
C TRP A 31 4.92 15.78 -15.75
N SER A 32 4.86 15.25 -14.52
CA SER A 32 6.03 14.75 -13.80
C SER A 32 6.69 13.52 -14.45
N GLU A 33 6.01 12.88 -15.39
CA GLU A 33 6.57 11.79 -16.22
C GLU A 33 7.61 12.32 -17.22
N HIS A 34 7.39 13.52 -17.76
CA HIS A 34 8.26 14.14 -18.77
C HIS A 34 9.27 15.09 -18.14
N PHE A 35 8.89 15.75 -17.05
CA PHE A 35 9.70 16.76 -16.38
C PHE A 35 9.83 16.42 -14.88
N PRO A 36 10.88 15.67 -14.48
CA PRO A 36 11.02 15.16 -13.12
C PRO A 36 11.13 16.26 -12.05
N PHE A 37 11.54 17.48 -12.44
CA PHE A 37 11.60 18.63 -11.53
C PHE A 37 10.21 19.10 -11.06
N LEU A 38 9.14 18.77 -11.77
CA LEU A 38 7.78 19.15 -11.38
C LEU A 38 7.32 18.46 -10.08
N ARG A 39 8.02 17.42 -9.61
CA ARG A 39 7.77 16.77 -8.31
C ARG A 39 7.98 17.71 -7.11
N TYR A 40 8.85 18.71 -7.27
CA TYR A 40 9.17 19.68 -6.22
C TYR A 40 8.25 20.91 -6.24
N ILE A 41 7.36 21.02 -7.23
CA ILE A 41 6.46 22.17 -7.33
C ILE A 41 5.43 22.12 -6.19
N PRO A 42 5.18 23.24 -5.51
CA PRO A 42 4.17 23.31 -4.47
C PRO A 42 2.75 23.23 -5.03
N THR A 43 1.82 22.70 -4.23
CA THR A 43 0.42 22.38 -4.60
C THR A 43 -0.48 23.60 -4.86
N TRP A 44 0.01 24.81 -4.58
CA TRP A 44 -0.71 26.06 -4.83
C TRP A 44 -0.67 26.48 -6.31
N VAL A 45 0.27 25.96 -7.11
CA VAL A 45 0.35 26.29 -8.53
C VAL A 45 -0.84 25.66 -9.26
N PRO A 46 -1.58 26.41 -10.11
CA PRO A 46 -2.77 25.91 -10.80
C PRO A 46 -2.53 24.63 -11.62
N TRP A 47 -1.30 24.45 -12.09
CA TRP A 47 -0.89 23.32 -12.92
C TRP A 47 -0.45 22.08 -12.13
N ALA A 48 -0.38 22.16 -10.80
CA ALA A 48 0.00 21.05 -9.93
C ALA A 48 -1.16 20.03 -9.70
N TYR A 49 -2.04 19.88 -10.69
CA TYR A 49 -3.20 18.98 -10.63
C TYR A 49 -2.79 17.54 -10.33
N SER A 50 -1.72 17.05 -10.98
CA SER A 50 -1.17 15.72 -10.74
C SER A 50 -0.75 15.51 -9.29
N LYS A 51 -0.13 16.51 -8.66
CA LYS A 51 0.30 16.43 -7.25
C LYS A 51 -0.88 16.30 -6.31
N ARG A 52 -1.99 17.03 -6.57
CA ARG A 52 -3.23 16.93 -5.78
C ARG A 52 -3.87 15.54 -5.90
N ILE A 53 -3.93 15.00 -7.11
CA ILE A 53 -4.42 13.63 -7.36
C ILE A 53 -3.55 12.62 -6.61
N THR A 54 -2.22 12.71 -6.77
CA THR A 54 -1.30 11.81 -6.07
C THR A 54 -1.45 11.92 -4.56
N GLU A 55 -1.60 13.12 -4.00
CA GLU A 55 -1.81 13.31 -2.57
C GLU A 55 -3.12 12.68 -2.07
N TYR A 56 -4.17 12.74 -2.87
CA TYR A 56 -5.45 12.13 -2.54
C TYR A 56 -5.42 10.60 -2.62
N TYR A 57 -4.88 10.02 -3.70
CA TYR A 57 -4.92 8.58 -3.93
C TYR A 57 -3.77 7.80 -3.29
N ARG A 58 -2.65 8.44 -2.95
CA ARG A 58 -1.52 7.79 -2.26
C ARG A 58 -1.93 6.99 -1.02
N PRO A 59 -2.64 7.57 -0.03
CA PRO A 59 -3.04 6.81 1.15
C PRO A 59 -3.97 5.65 0.81
N ILE A 60 -4.83 5.80 -0.20
CA ILE A 60 -5.76 4.74 -0.64
C ILE A 60 -4.98 3.56 -1.21
N VAL A 61 -4.01 3.82 -2.09
CA VAL A 61 -3.15 2.79 -2.69
C VAL A 61 -2.27 2.11 -1.63
N GLU A 62 -1.70 2.88 -0.70
CA GLU A 62 -0.91 2.35 0.41
C GLU A 62 -1.75 1.41 1.29
N ASN A 63 -3.02 1.77 1.55
CA ASN A 63 -3.91 0.96 2.38
C ASN A 63 -4.30 -0.39 1.76
N VAL A 64 -4.22 -0.55 0.43
CA VAL A 64 -4.45 -1.86 -0.23
C VAL A 64 -3.48 -2.91 0.28
N VAL A 65 -2.24 -2.50 0.56
CA VAL A 65 -1.16 -3.41 0.98
C VAL A 65 -1.00 -3.40 2.49
N ASN A 66 -1.03 -2.21 3.11
CA ASN A 66 -0.76 -2.06 4.54
C ASN A 66 -1.83 -2.73 5.39
N LYS A 67 -3.11 -2.58 5.01
CA LYS A 67 -4.22 -3.13 5.81
C LYS A 67 -4.18 -4.65 5.98
N PRO A 68 -4.09 -5.48 4.90
CA PRO A 68 -4.01 -6.93 5.08
C PRO A 68 -2.69 -7.35 5.74
N PHE A 69 -1.61 -6.61 5.52
CA PHE A 69 -0.34 -6.86 6.19
C PHE A 69 -0.44 -6.66 7.71
N ASP A 70 -1.05 -5.56 8.14
CA ASP A 70 -1.24 -5.24 9.56
C ASP A 70 -2.19 -6.23 10.23
N GLU A 71 -3.24 -6.67 9.55
CA GLU A 71 -4.13 -7.73 10.06
C GLU A 71 -3.39 -9.04 10.31
N ILE A 72 -2.53 -9.47 9.37
CA ILE A 72 -1.73 -10.69 9.53
C ILE A 72 -0.71 -10.51 10.66
N LYS A 73 -0.07 -9.35 10.75
CA LYS A 73 0.86 -9.03 11.83
C LYS A 73 0.18 -9.10 13.20
N GLN A 74 -1.04 -8.58 13.33
CA GLN A 74 -1.83 -8.68 14.55
C GLN A 74 -2.25 -10.12 14.84
N GLY A 75 -2.64 -10.89 13.82
CA GLY A 75 -2.96 -12.32 13.94
C GLY A 75 -1.79 -13.15 14.48
N ILE A 76 -0.56 -12.87 14.02
CA ILE A 76 0.66 -13.50 14.52
C ILE A 76 0.88 -13.19 16.01
N VAL A 77 0.72 -11.93 16.43
CA VAL A 77 0.84 -11.54 17.86
C VAL A 77 -0.21 -12.27 18.71
N ASN A 78 -1.43 -12.40 18.19
CA ASN A 78 -2.55 -13.04 18.87
C ASN A 78 -2.53 -14.59 18.79
N ARG A 79 -1.47 -15.20 18.23
CA ARG A 79 -1.34 -16.65 17.98
C ARG A 79 -2.44 -17.25 17.10
N GLN A 80 -3.12 -16.43 16.31
CA GLN A 80 -4.13 -16.84 15.33
C GLN A 80 -3.53 -16.68 13.93
N VAL A 81 -2.69 -17.64 13.55
CA VAL A 81 -1.95 -17.57 12.29
C VAL A 81 -2.73 -18.29 11.20
N ASN A 82 -3.26 -17.51 10.25
CA ASN A 82 -3.71 -18.04 8.97
C ASN A 82 -2.51 -18.13 8.02
N HIS A 83 -2.27 -19.33 7.47
CA HIS A 83 -1.15 -19.55 6.57
C HIS A 83 -1.30 -18.70 5.31
N SER A 84 -0.37 -17.77 5.10
CA SER A 84 -0.40 -16.79 4.01
C SER A 84 1.03 -16.48 3.53
N LEU A 85 1.15 -15.87 2.35
CA LEU A 85 2.46 -15.42 1.84
C LEU A 85 3.15 -14.44 2.80
N VAL A 86 2.38 -13.55 3.42
CA VAL A 86 2.91 -12.59 4.40
C VAL A 86 3.40 -13.33 5.66
N SER A 87 2.65 -14.31 6.17
CA SER A 87 3.07 -15.11 7.32
C SER A 87 4.39 -15.83 7.05
N SER A 88 4.52 -16.49 5.90
CA SER A 88 5.73 -17.23 5.55
C SER A 88 6.95 -16.32 5.41
N ILE A 89 6.77 -15.11 4.87
CA ILE A 89 7.83 -14.09 4.80
C ILE A 89 8.23 -13.63 6.21
N ILE A 90 7.25 -13.31 7.07
CA ILE A 90 7.51 -12.85 8.44
C ILE A 90 8.26 -13.93 9.24
N GLU A 91 7.78 -15.18 9.19
CA GLU A 91 8.42 -16.32 9.86
C GLU A 91 9.86 -16.52 9.39
N ARG A 92 10.11 -16.43 8.08
CA ARG A 92 11.46 -16.53 7.52
C ARG A 92 12.37 -15.41 7.99
N VAL A 93 11.85 -14.18 8.09
CA VAL A 93 12.61 -13.04 8.61
C VAL A 93 12.94 -13.26 10.09
N GLN A 94 11.98 -13.70 10.90
CA GLN A 94 12.19 -14.01 12.31
C GLN A 94 13.23 -15.11 12.52
N GLN A 95 13.15 -16.21 11.78
CA GLN A 95 14.13 -17.30 11.84
C GLN A 95 15.55 -16.79 11.54
N LYS A 96 15.71 -15.98 10.49
CA LYS A 96 17.02 -15.40 10.13
C LYS A 96 17.58 -14.50 11.23
N LEU A 97 16.72 -13.74 11.92
CA LEU A 97 17.13 -12.90 13.04
C LEU A 97 17.59 -13.73 14.24
N LEU A 98 16.88 -14.81 14.56
CA LEU A 98 17.26 -15.75 15.63
C LEU A 98 18.60 -16.43 15.34
N THR A 99 18.82 -16.91 14.11
CA THR A 99 20.11 -17.49 13.72
C THR A 99 21.24 -16.48 13.83
N ARG A 100 20.99 -15.22 13.42
CA ARG A 100 22.00 -14.16 13.50
C ARG A 100 22.34 -13.78 14.94
N SER A 101 21.40 -13.87 15.88
CA SER A 101 21.68 -13.58 17.29
C SER A 101 22.44 -14.71 17.99
N MET A 102 22.34 -15.95 17.52
CA MET A 102 23.10 -17.09 18.08
C MET A 102 24.56 -17.13 17.64
N ILE A 103 24.90 -16.47 16.52
CA ILE A 103 26.25 -16.43 15.95
C ILE A 103 27.11 -15.31 16.58
N LYS A 104 26.49 -14.39 17.31
CA LYS A 104 27.15 -13.26 17.98
C LYS A 104 27.27 -13.53 19.48
#